data_AF-A0AAV4R5M7-F1
#
_entry.id   AF-A0AAV4R5M7-F1
#
_cell.length_a   1.000
_cell.length_b   1.000
_cell.length_c   1.000
_cell.angle_alpha   90.00
_cell.angle_beta   90.00
_cell.angle_gamma   90.00
#
_symmetry.space_group_name_H-M   'P 1'
#
loop_
_entity.id
_entity.type
_entity.pdbx_description
1 polymer ?
#
loop_
_entity_poly.entity_id
_entity_poly.type
_entity_poly.pdbx_seq_one_letter_code
_entity_poly.pdbx_strand_id
1 'polypeptide(L)'
;MELQLQDGSFGNAYTTALITQALISSGQEHSKSWKLNAATKYMMDHLNSTSTDFLSTYLTLPLLNGKTLMDVSKVNCSANPRKHGDDPVSELKDYLGPKMNVQFSLYIGDEKDVIHTIALESQKITQLLKSWVS
;
A
#
# COMPACT_ATOMS: atom_id res chain seq x y z
N MET A 1 14.73 -21.86 -2.87
CA MET A 1 13.97 -21.08 -1.88
C MET A 1 12.85 -20.40 -2.64
N GLU A 2 11.61 -20.82 -2.43
CA GLU A 2 10.44 -20.20 -3.06
C GLU A 2 10.13 -18.92 -2.27
N LEU A 3 10.50 -17.76 -2.81
CA LEU A 3 10.33 -16.46 -2.15
C LEU A 3 8.89 -15.95 -2.21
N GLN A 4 8.09 -16.51 -3.12
CA GLN A 4 6.67 -16.19 -3.26
C GLN A 4 5.86 -17.04 -2.30
N LEU A 5 5.01 -16.39 -1.50
CA LEU A 5 4.10 -17.03 -0.57
C LEU A 5 2.93 -17.69 -1.30
N GLN A 6 2.20 -18.56 -0.60
CA GLN A 6 1.05 -19.29 -1.15
C GLN A 6 -0.10 -18.36 -1.58
N ASP A 7 -0.21 -17.18 -0.98
CA ASP A 7 -1.17 -16.14 -1.36
C ASP A 7 -0.77 -15.38 -2.64
N GLY A 8 0.39 -15.69 -3.22
CA GLY A 8 0.93 -15.04 -4.40
C GLY A 8 1.80 -13.81 -4.11
N SER A 9 1.92 -13.39 -2.86
CA SER A 9 2.71 -12.23 -2.47
C SER A 9 4.20 -12.55 -2.29
N PHE A 10 5.00 -11.50 -2.21
CA PHE A 10 6.35 -11.54 -1.66
C PHE A 10 6.36 -10.86 -0.27
N GLY A 11 5.43 -11.27 0.60
CA GLY A 11 5.34 -10.84 2.00
C GLY A 11 4.34 -9.71 2.26
N ASN A 12 4.38 -8.63 1.47
CA ASN A 12 3.38 -7.56 1.55
C ASN A 12 3.21 -6.86 0.18
N ALA A 13 2.22 -5.98 0.05
CA ALA A 13 1.91 -5.27 -1.20
C ALA A 13 3.09 -4.50 -1.79
N TYR A 14 3.85 -3.79 -0.97
CA TYR A 14 5.00 -2.98 -1.42
C TYR A 14 6.10 -3.84 -2.01
N THR A 15 6.53 -4.87 -1.26
CA THR A 15 7.59 -5.78 -1.70
C THR A 15 7.14 -6.60 -2.91
N THR A 16 5.87 -7.01 -2.93
CA THR A 16 5.28 -7.73 -4.07
C THR A 16 5.35 -6.89 -5.34
N ALA A 17 4.94 -5.62 -5.27
CA ALA A 17 4.99 -4.73 -6.43
C ALA A 17 6.45 -4.51 -6.91
N LEU A 18 7.39 -4.21 -6.00
CA LEU A 18 8.79 -3.97 -6.38
C LEU A 18 9.47 -5.21 -6.99
N ILE A 19 9.29 -6.39 -6.37
CA ILE A 19 9.87 -7.64 -6.90
C ILE A 19 9.24 -7.99 -8.24
N THR A 20 7.92 -7.85 -8.39
CA THR A 20 7.23 -8.09 -9.66
C THR A 20 7.76 -7.17 -10.75
N GLN A 21 7.93 -5.87 -10.46
CA GLN A 21 8.53 -4.93 -11.41
C GLN A 21 9.94 -5.33 -11.80
N ALA A 22 10.79 -5.74 -10.85
CA ALA A 22 12.15 -6.19 -11.12
C ALA A 22 12.17 -7.46 -12.00
N LEU A 23 11.29 -8.43 -11.71
CA LEU A 23 11.19 -9.68 -12.48
C LEU A 23 10.77 -9.41 -13.93
N ILE A 24 9.72 -8.61 -14.14
CA ILE A 24 9.28 -8.20 -15.49
C ILE A 24 10.39 -7.40 -16.19
N SER A 25 11.05 -6.49 -15.48
CA SER A 25 12.17 -5.69 -16.02
C SER A 25 13.34 -6.56 -16.48
N SER A 26 13.56 -7.69 -15.81
CA SER A 26 14.62 -8.65 -16.14
C SER A 26 14.21 -9.69 -17.20
N GLY A 27 13.03 -9.60 -17.79
CA GLY A 27 12.54 -10.56 -18.80
C GLY A 27 12.09 -11.91 -18.20
N GLN A 28 11.71 -11.93 -16.91
CA GLN A 28 11.33 -13.15 -16.18
C GLN A 28 9.81 -13.34 -16.07
N GLU A 29 9.00 -12.56 -16.78
CA GLU A 29 7.53 -12.62 -16.77
C GLU A 29 6.96 -13.99 -17.15
N HIS A 30 7.70 -14.78 -17.94
CA HIS A 30 7.31 -16.13 -18.36
C HIS A 30 8.07 -17.24 -17.64
N SER A 31 8.86 -16.90 -16.63
CA SER A 31 9.61 -17.88 -15.84
C SER A 31 8.67 -18.78 -15.03
N LYS A 32 9.02 -20.06 -14.91
CA LYS A 32 8.31 -21.02 -14.05
C LYS A 32 8.72 -20.94 -12.57
N SER A 33 9.74 -20.13 -12.25
CA SER A 33 10.27 -20.02 -10.88
C SER A 33 9.36 -19.22 -9.95
N TRP A 34 8.32 -18.58 -10.48
CA TRP A 34 7.33 -17.80 -9.74
C TRP A 34 6.03 -17.71 -10.54
N LYS A 35 4.96 -17.23 -9.91
CA LYS A 35 3.61 -17.17 -10.47
C LYS A 35 3.17 -15.72 -10.61
N LEU A 36 3.41 -15.13 -11.78
CA LEU A 36 2.98 -13.76 -12.10
C LEU A 36 1.48 -13.55 -11.86
N ASN A 37 0.64 -14.46 -12.35
CA ASN A 37 -0.81 -14.35 -12.18
C ASN A 37 -1.25 -14.31 -10.70
N ALA A 38 -0.54 -15.04 -9.83
CA ALA A 38 -0.84 -15.04 -8.40
C ALA A 38 -0.44 -13.70 -7.76
N ALA A 39 0.71 -13.13 -8.13
CA ALA A 39 1.15 -11.81 -7.68
C ALA A 39 0.20 -10.69 -8.17
N THR A 40 -0.21 -10.74 -9.44
CA THR A 40 -1.20 -9.82 -10.01
C THR A 40 -2.52 -9.88 -9.28
N LYS A 41 -3.00 -11.09 -8.97
CA LYS A 41 -4.24 -11.28 -8.20
C LYS A 41 -4.12 -10.70 -6.79
N TYR A 42 -3.05 -11.03 -6.07
CA TYR A 42 -2.80 -10.49 -4.73
C TYR A 42 -2.81 -8.96 -4.71
N MET A 43 -2.15 -8.32 -5.69
CA MET A 43 -2.12 -6.87 -5.82
C MET A 43 -3.50 -6.28 -6.14
N MET A 44 -4.29 -6.92 -7.00
CA MET A 44 -5.65 -6.48 -7.32
C MET A 44 -6.58 -6.58 -6.11
N ASP A 45 -6.47 -7.67 -5.34
CA ASP A 45 -7.21 -7.86 -4.10
C ASP A 45 -6.81 -6.80 -3.04
N HIS A 46 -5.52 -6.47 -2.94
CA HIS A 46 -5.02 -5.41 -2.07
C HIS A 46 -5.58 -4.03 -2.44
N LEU A 47 -5.61 -3.68 -3.74
CA LEU A 47 -6.16 -2.40 -4.21
C LEU A 47 -7.65 -2.26 -3.96
N ASN A 48 -8.40 -3.37 -4.01
CA ASN A 48 -9.84 -3.40 -3.73
C ASN A 48 -10.16 -3.40 -2.22
N SER A 49 -9.15 -3.47 -1.35
CA SER A 49 -9.34 -3.41 0.10
C SER A 49 -9.62 -2.00 0.59
N THR A 50 -10.14 -1.86 1.80
CA THR A 50 -10.34 -0.55 2.46
C THR A 50 -9.04 0.03 3.04
N SER A 51 -7.95 -0.73 3.01
CA SER A 51 -6.67 -0.42 3.65
C SER A 51 -5.57 0.00 2.66
N THR A 52 -5.93 0.28 1.42
CA THR A 52 -4.98 0.64 0.38
C THR A 52 -4.37 2.02 0.65
N ASP A 53 -3.05 2.11 0.60
CA ASP A 53 -2.31 3.36 0.76
C ASP A 53 -1.79 3.87 -0.60
N PHE A 54 -1.38 5.14 -0.61
CA PHE A 54 -0.87 5.81 -1.80
C PHE A 54 0.36 5.11 -2.41
N LEU A 55 1.30 4.66 -1.58
CA LEU A 55 2.56 4.10 -2.05
C LEU A 55 2.34 2.71 -2.66
N SER A 56 1.54 1.85 -2.02
CA SER A 56 1.20 0.55 -2.61
C SER A 56 0.43 0.71 -3.93
N THR A 57 -0.46 1.71 -4.01
CA THR A 57 -1.16 2.08 -5.25
C THR A 57 -0.20 2.53 -6.35
N TYR A 58 0.71 3.46 -6.03
CA TYR A 58 1.70 3.99 -6.98
C TYR A 58 2.59 2.89 -7.56
N LEU A 59 3.00 1.92 -6.75
CA LEU A 59 3.87 0.82 -7.18
C LEU A 59 3.12 -0.26 -7.96
N THR A 60 1.82 -0.44 -7.67
CA THR A 60 1.00 -1.50 -8.28
C THR A 60 0.38 -1.07 -9.60
N LEU A 61 -0.12 0.16 -9.69
CA LEU A 61 -0.88 0.62 -10.86
C LEU A 61 -0.12 0.48 -12.19
N PRO A 62 1.19 0.77 -12.28
CA PRO A 62 1.96 0.52 -13.50
C PRO A 62 1.94 -0.95 -13.92
N LEU A 63 2.06 -1.89 -12.97
CA LEU A 63 2.05 -3.33 -13.24
C LEU A 63 0.73 -3.79 -13.85
N LEU A 64 -0.40 -3.26 -13.37
CA LEU A 64 -1.72 -3.56 -13.93
C LEU A 64 -1.90 -3.00 -15.35
N ASN A 65 -1.13 -1.97 -15.72
CA ASN A 65 -1.03 -1.45 -17.08
C ASN A 65 0.07 -2.13 -17.92
N GLY A 66 0.66 -3.22 -17.43
CA GLY A 66 1.75 -3.92 -18.12
C GLY A 66 3.03 -3.09 -18.25
N LYS A 67 3.27 -2.20 -17.28
CA LYS A 67 4.43 -1.32 -17.22
C LYS A 67 5.22 -1.53 -15.93
N THR A 68 6.47 -1.11 -15.97
CA THR A 68 7.36 -1.04 -14.80
C THR A 68 7.91 0.38 -14.66
N LEU A 69 8.57 0.68 -13.54
CA LEU A 69 9.28 1.96 -13.39
C LEU A 69 10.39 2.16 -14.45
N MET A 70 10.94 1.11 -15.06
CA MET A 70 11.89 1.27 -16.17
C MET A 70 11.26 1.93 -17.41
N ASP A 71 9.95 1.76 -17.62
CA ASP A 71 9.24 2.33 -18.75
C ASP A 71 9.04 3.85 -18.64
N VAL A 72 9.32 4.44 -17.48
CA VAL A 72 9.30 5.90 -17.27
C VAL A 72 10.23 6.60 -18.26
N SER A 73 11.38 5.99 -18.57
CA SER A 73 12.34 6.52 -19.55
C SER A 73 11.77 6.64 -20.98
N LYS A 74 10.67 5.94 -21.27
CA LYS A 74 10.00 5.88 -22.58
C LYS A 74 8.69 6.68 -22.61
N VAL A 75 8.36 7.39 -21.54
CA VAL A 75 7.09 8.12 -21.43
C VAL A 75 7.09 9.34 -22.33
N ASN A 76 6.04 9.50 -23.13
CA ASN A 76 5.77 10.73 -23.88
C ASN A 76 5.03 11.72 -22.99
N CYS A 77 5.76 12.68 -22.40
CA CYS A 77 5.21 13.72 -21.54
C CYS A 77 4.36 14.77 -22.27
N SER A 78 4.38 14.80 -23.61
CA SER A 78 3.53 15.69 -24.40
C SER A 78 2.10 15.16 -24.56
N ALA A 79 1.86 13.87 -24.25
CA ALA A 79 0.52 13.31 -24.18
C ALA A 79 -0.15 13.74 -22.86
N ASN A 80 -1.16 14.60 -22.93
CA ASN A 80 -1.86 15.11 -21.75
C ASN A 80 -2.68 13.98 -21.07
N PRO A 81 -2.35 13.55 -19.84
CA PRO A 81 -3.07 12.45 -19.17
C PRO A 81 -4.44 12.87 -18.61
N ARG A 82 -4.77 14.17 -18.61
CA ARG A 82 -5.90 14.72 -17.86
C ARG A 82 -7.17 14.77 -18.71
N LYS A 83 -7.95 13.69 -18.67
CA LYS A 83 -9.38 13.67 -19.06
C LYS A 83 -10.28 12.86 -18.12
N HIS A 84 -9.88 12.63 -16.86
CA HIS A 84 -10.83 12.24 -15.82
C HIS A 84 -10.99 13.41 -14.85
N GLY A 85 -12.10 14.13 -15.05
CA GLY A 85 -12.48 15.34 -14.32
C GLY A 85 -13.56 15.06 -13.30
N ASP A 86 -13.35 14.09 -12.42
CA ASP A 86 -14.13 13.96 -11.20
C ASP A 86 -13.16 14.00 -10.04
N ASP A 87 -13.32 14.99 -9.16
CA ASP A 87 -12.58 15.15 -7.91
C ASP A 87 -13.29 14.30 -6.83
N PRO A 88 -12.85 13.05 -6.56
CA PRO A 88 -13.53 12.13 -5.66
C PRO A 88 -13.26 12.50 -4.19
N VAL A 89 -12.36 13.46 -3.94
CA VAL A 89 -11.91 13.85 -2.60
C VAL A 89 -13.00 14.63 -1.85
N SER A 90 -14.02 15.12 -2.55
CA SER A 90 -15.13 15.87 -1.97
C SER A 90 -16.03 15.01 -1.06
N GLU A 91 -16.20 13.71 -1.34
CA GLU A 91 -17.09 12.82 -0.58
C GLU A 91 -16.47 12.26 0.73
N LEU A 92 -15.16 12.38 0.91
CA LEU A 92 -14.43 11.83 2.08
C LEU A 92 -14.38 12.78 3.29
N LYS A 93 -14.79 14.04 3.15
CA LYS A 93 -14.62 15.05 4.21
C LYS A 93 -15.54 14.84 5.43
N ASP A 94 -16.66 14.15 5.25
CA ASP A 94 -17.72 14.07 6.26
C ASP A 94 -17.95 12.66 6.85
N TYR A 95 -17.12 11.68 6.50
CA TYR A 95 -17.27 10.33 7.06
C TYR A 95 -16.84 10.28 8.54
N LEU A 96 -17.84 10.15 9.42
CA LEU A 96 -17.67 9.79 10.82
C LEU A 96 -17.75 8.27 10.92
N GLY A 97 -16.59 7.62 11.04
CA GLY A 97 -16.50 6.18 11.21
C GLY A 97 -17.09 5.71 12.55
N PRO A 98 -17.25 4.39 12.74
CA PRO A 98 -17.73 3.84 14.01
C PRO A 98 -16.82 4.24 15.18
N LYS A 99 -17.42 4.43 16.36
CA LYS A 99 -16.67 4.64 17.60
C LYS A 99 -15.72 3.48 17.84
N MET A 100 -14.45 3.79 18.08
CA MET A 100 -13.44 2.80 18.46
C MET A 100 -12.83 3.15 19.81
N ASN A 101 -12.51 2.11 20.58
CA ASN A 101 -11.69 2.19 21.77
C ASN A 101 -10.30 1.67 21.42
N VAL A 102 -9.27 2.49 21.58
CA VAL A 102 -7.89 2.14 21.25
C VAL A 102 -7.01 2.33 22.47
N GLN A 103 -6.19 1.33 22.78
CA GLN A 103 -5.16 1.41 23.82
C GLN A 103 -3.79 1.41 23.16
N PHE A 104 -3.05 2.49 23.35
CA PHE A 104 -1.67 2.61 22.90
C PHE A 104 -0.74 2.36 24.07
N SER A 105 0.35 1.63 23.83
CA SER A 105 1.45 1.48 24.79
C SER A 105 2.77 1.81 24.10
N LEU A 106 3.46 2.83 24.59
CA LEU A 106 4.81 3.18 24.17
C LEU A 106 5.81 2.55 25.13
N TYR A 107 6.74 1.78 24.57
CA TYR A 107 7.85 1.17 25.29
C TYR A 107 9.14 1.89 24.87
N ILE A 108 9.91 2.38 25.85
CA ILE A 108 11.20 3.03 25.61
C ILE A 108 12.29 2.21 26.30
N GLY A 109 13.39 1.96 25.60
CA GLY A 109 14.51 1.14 26.08
C GLY A 109 14.41 -0.33 25.66
N ASP A 110 15.56 -1.01 25.61
CA ASP A 110 15.67 -2.39 25.14
C ASP A 110 14.97 -3.39 26.08
N GLU A 111 14.90 -3.06 27.37
CA GLU A 111 14.17 -3.85 28.39
C GLU A 111 12.78 -3.29 28.72
N LYS A 112 12.25 -2.36 27.90
CA LYS A 112 11.00 -1.64 28.17
C LYS A 112 11.06 -0.82 29.47
N ASP A 113 12.18 -0.16 29.70
CA ASP A 113 12.49 0.63 30.89
C ASP A 113 11.41 1.65 31.26
N VAL A 114 10.68 2.16 30.25
CA VAL A 114 9.52 3.02 30.44
C VAL A 114 8.33 2.51 29.64
N ILE A 115 7.17 2.42 30.29
CA ILE A 115 5.90 2.03 29.68
C ILE A 115 4.89 3.14 29.89
N HIS A 116 4.42 3.74 28.79
CA HIS A 116 3.33 4.70 28.82
C HIS A 116 2.12 4.15 28.08
N THR A 117 1.00 4.01 28.79
CA THR A 117 -0.25 3.51 28.22
C THR A 117 -1.30 4.60 28.24
N ILE A 118 -1.92 4.86 27.08
CA ILE A 118 -3.02 5.81 26.93
C ILE A 118 -4.19 5.08 26.27
N ALA A 119 -5.38 5.20 26.85
CA ALA A 119 -6.62 4.71 26.26
C ALA A 119 -7.41 5.89 25.69
N LEU A 120 -7.84 5.77 24.43
CA LEU A 120 -8.56 6.81 23.70
C LEU A 120 -9.84 6.21 23.12
N GLU A 121 -10.96 6.90 23.34
CA GLU A 121 -12.21 6.67 22.61
C GLU A 121 -12.33 7.77 21.54
N SER A 122 -12.45 7.40 20.26
CA SER A 122 -12.65 8.40 19.20
C SER A 122 -13.45 7.84 18.03
N GLN A 123 -14.07 8.76 17.30
CA GLN A 123 -14.76 8.53 16.02
C GLN A 123 -13.89 8.93 14.81
N LYS A 124 -12.71 9.53 15.03
CA LYS A 124 -11.79 9.98 13.97
C LYS A 124 -10.35 9.58 14.28
N ILE A 125 -9.74 8.77 13.40
CA ILE A 125 -8.32 8.34 13.48
C ILE A 125 -7.37 9.55 13.58
N THR A 126 -7.70 10.67 12.94
CA THR A 126 -6.90 11.90 12.95
C THR A 126 -6.83 12.61 14.31
N GLN A 127 -7.71 12.31 15.27
CA GLN A 127 -7.58 12.80 16.64
C GLN A 127 -6.51 12.03 17.44
N LEU A 128 -6.18 10.81 17.03
CA LEU A 128 -5.21 9.97 17.75
C LEU A 128 -3.80 10.56 17.69
N LEU A 129 -3.35 10.99 16.50
CA LEU A 129 -2.03 11.63 16.32
C LEU A 129 -1.90 12.97 17.06
N LYS A 130 -2.99 13.72 17.23
CA LYS A 130 -2.96 15.02 17.91
C LYS A 130 -2.77 14.90 19.42
N SER A 131 -3.27 13.83 20.04
CA SER A 131 -3.14 13.60 21.49
C SER A 131 -1.72 13.28 21.96
N TRP A 132 -0.82 12.90 21.04
CA TRP A 132 0.56 12.54 21.35
C TRP A 132 1.55 13.71 21.24
N VAL A 133 1.17 14.82 20.60
CA VAL A 133 2.04 15.98 20.31
C VAL A 133 1.73 17.20 21.19
N SER A 134 0.72 17.10 22.06
CA SER A 134 0.32 18.12 23.04
C SER A 134 0.74 17.73 24.45
#